data_AF-A0A4Y2C4J7-F1
#
_entry.id   AF-A0A4Y2C4J7-F1
#
_cell.length_a   1.000
_cell.length_b   1.000
_cell.length_c   1.000
_cell.angle_alpha   90.00
_cell.angle_beta   90.00
_cell.angle_gamma   90.00
#
_symmetry.space_group_name_H-M   'P 1'
#
loop_
_entity.id
_entity.type
_entity.pdbx_description
1 polymer ?
#
loop_
_entity_poly.entity_id
_entity_poly.type
_entity_poly.pdbx_seq_one_letter_code
_entity_poly.pdbx_strand_id
1 'polypeptide(L)'
;MRYLTYFIFCCWLTVQVQGHGRLLEPPSRSSMWRFGYDTPRNYDDNELFCGGIYIIKVTIDLTANHLGYFEFRICPNNNTKKIVGQSCLDKYPLQLADGSGTRFHVESRYLGLTDIKLRLPKDLTCSQCVLQWEYRGENNWGLCSNGMQKLGCGPQETFRSCADVAIHQTIKN
;
A
#
# COMPACT_ATOMS: atom_id res chain seq x y z
N MET A 1 57.66 11.95 1.36
CA MET A 1 56.55 12.41 0.50
C MET A 1 55.25 11.85 1.08
N ARG A 2 54.49 12.70 1.79
CA ARG A 2 53.22 12.34 2.46
C ARG A 2 52.08 12.63 1.49
N TYR A 3 51.38 11.60 1.02
CA TYR A 3 50.14 11.77 0.26
C TYR A 3 48.98 11.90 1.25
N LEU A 4 48.39 13.10 1.29
CA LEU A 4 47.22 13.42 2.11
C LEU A 4 45.97 13.05 1.31
N THR A 5 45.43 11.86 1.52
CA THR A 5 44.13 11.44 0.97
C THR A 5 43.00 12.13 1.71
N TYR A 6 42.41 13.16 1.10
CA TYR A 6 41.16 13.76 1.56
C TYR A 6 39.99 12.83 1.21
N PHE A 7 39.41 12.20 2.22
CA PHE A 7 38.09 11.58 2.11
C PHE A 7 37.05 12.69 1.99
N ILE A 8 36.53 12.92 0.78
CA ILE A 8 35.34 13.75 0.56
C ILE A 8 34.15 12.98 1.14
N PHE A 9 33.76 13.36 2.36
CA PHE A 9 32.51 12.95 2.98
C PHE A 9 31.37 13.66 2.22
N CYS A 10 30.96 13.09 1.08
CA CYS A 10 29.77 13.53 0.37
C CYS A 10 28.58 13.21 1.29
N CYS A 11 28.12 14.22 2.01
CA CYS A 11 26.95 14.14 2.87
C CYS A 11 25.75 13.85 1.95
N TRP A 12 25.28 12.60 1.94
CA TRP A 12 24.02 12.20 1.32
C TRP A 12 22.87 12.83 2.12
N LEU A 13 22.69 14.14 1.96
CA LEU A 13 21.48 14.83 2.35
C LEU A 13 20.42 14.45 1.31
N THR A 14 19.62 13.44 1.62
CA THR A 14 18.39 13.18 0.89
C THR A 14 17.49 14.39 1.10
N VAL A 15 17.51 15.34 0.15
CA VAL A 15 16.57 16.46 0.11
C VAL A 15 15.18 15.86 -0.10
N GLN A 16 14.33 15.96 0.92
CA GLN A 16 12.94 15.57 0.79
C GLN A 16 12.25 16.60 -0.10
N VAL A 17 11.97 16.24 -1.35
CA VAL A 17 11.28 17.14 -2.30
C VAL A 17 9.78 17.03 -2.04
N GLN A 18 9.20 18.05 -1.40
CA GLN A 18 7.75 18.16 -1.21
C GLN A 18 7.14 19.02 -2.33
N GLY A 19 6.93 18.43 -3.51
CA GLY A 19 6.31 19.12 -4.65
C GLY A 19 4.77 19.16 -4.54
N HIS A 20 4.19 20.36 -4.61
CA HIS A 20 2.74 20.58 -4.72
C HIS A 20 2.44 21.57 -5.83
N GLY A 21 1.24 21.51 -6.43
CA GLY A 21 0.93 22.30 -7.62
C GLY A 21 -0.55 22.65 -7.74
N ARG A 22 -0.83 23.82 -8.31
CA ARG A 22 -2.18 24.35 -8.56
C ARG A 22 -2.20 25.01 -9.95
N LEU A 23 -3.35 25.02 -10.61
CA LEU A 23 -3.53 25.73 -11.89
C LEU A 23 -4.07 27.15 -11.61
N LEU A 24 -3.26 28.16 -11.92
CA LEU A 24 -3.57 29.58 -11.67
C LEU A 24 -4.08 30.33 -12.89
N GLU A 25 -3.71 29.93 -14.11
CA GLU A 25 -4.15 30.58 -15.35
C GLU A 25 -4.54 29.53 -16.41
N PRO A 26 -5.82 29.45 -16.81
CA PRO A 26 -6.96 30.09 -16.12
C PRO A 26 -7.10 29.56 -14.68
N PRO A 27 -7.64 30.34 -13.73
CA PRO A 27 -7.72 29.92 -12.34
C PRO A 27 -8.62 28.69 -12.20
N SER A 28 -8.07 27.60 -11.66
CA SER A 28 -8.85 26.39 -11.37
C SER A 28 -9.95 26.66 -10.35
N ARG A 29 -11.04 25.87 -10.37
CA ARG A 29 -12.18 26.03 -9.45
C ARG A 29 -11.77 26.10 -7.97
N SER A 30 -10.77 25.32 -7.57
CA SER A 30 -10.26 25.31 -6.20
C SER A 30 -9.38 26.51 -5.86
N SER A 31 -8.82 27.20 -6.85
CA SER A 31 -7.97 28.39 -6.68
C SER A 31 -8.69 29.72 -7.01
N MET A 32 -9.91 29.69 -7.54
CA MET A 32 -10.70 30.87 -7.93
C MET A 32 -10.81 31.91 -6.79
N TRP A 33 -10.97 31.46 -5.55
CA TRP A 33 -11.05 32.35 -4.38
C TRP A 33 -9.82 33.25 -4.20
N ARG A 34 -8.64 32.85 -4.71
CA ARG A 34 -7.40 33.66 -4.66
C ARG A 34 -7.44 34.88 -5.58
N PHE A 35 -8.32 34.86 -6.58
CA PHE A 35 -8.48 35.91 -7.58
C PHE A 35 -9.78 36.73 -7.37
N GLY A 36 -10.42 36.61 -6.20
CA GLY A 36 -11.58 37.43 -5.82
C GLY A 36 -12.94 36.93 -6.30
N TYR A 37 -13.02 35.72 -6.89
CA TYR A 37 -14.30 35.11 -7.24
C TYR A 37 -15.06 34.62 -6.01
N ASP A 38 -16.39 34.73 -6.04
CA ASP A 38 -17.30 34.24 -5.00
C ASP A 38 -17.40 32.70 -5.02
N THR A 39 -16.42 32.04 -4.40
CA THR A 39 -16.32 30.58 -4.28
C THR A 39 -15.83 30.21 -2.88
N PRO A 40 -16.21 29.03 -2.35
CA PRO A 40 -15.67 28.55 -1.08
C PRO A 40 -14.14 28.51 -1.09
N ARG A 41 -13.51 29.03 -0.02
CA ARG A 41 -12.05 29.03 0.10
C ARG A 41 -11.54 27.61 0.34
N ASN A 42 -10.63 27.16 -0.52
CA ASN A 42 -9.88 25.93 -0.34
C ASN A 42 -8.39 26.29 -0.18
N TYR A 43 -7.87 26.22 1.04
CA TYR A 43 -6.47 26.56 1.32
C TYR A 43 -5.48 25.51 0.79
N ASP A 44 -5.94 24.27 0.62
CA ASP A 44 -5.19 23.13 0.10
C ASP A 44 -5.39 22.98 -1.43
N ASP A 45 -5.62 24.08 -2.14
CA ASP A 45 -5.85 24.09 -3.58
C ASP A 45 -4.62 23.67 -4.42
N ASN A 46 -3.45 23.53 -3.79
CA ASN A 46 -2.24 22.90 -4.34
C ASN A 46 -2.08 21.42 -3.99
N GLU A 47 -2.98 20.86 -3.20
CA GLU A 47 -2.99 19.46 -2.78
C GLU A 47 -4.18 18.71 -3.40
N LEU A 48 -4.50 19.01 -4.66
CA LEU A 48 -5.55 18.32 -5.41
C LEU A 48 -5.03 17.02 -6.03
N PHE A 49 -4.39 16.17 -5.24
CA PHE A 49 -3.83 14.88 -5.64
C PHE A 49 -4.90 13.77 -5.68
N CYS A 50 -6.07 14.11 -6.21
CA CYS A 50 -7.24 13.25 -6.34
C CYS A 50 -7.76 12.67 -5.00
N GLY A 51 -7.66 13.41 -3.89
CA GLY A 51 -8.29 13.05 -2.61
C GLY A 51 -7.48 12.11 -1.71
N GLY A 52 -6.15 12.06 -1.85
CA GLY A 52 -5.34 11.13 -1.06
C GLY A 52 -4.68 10.04 -1.91
N ILE A 53 -3.38 9.77 -1.71
CA ILE A 53 -2.88 8.41 -1.78
C ILE A 53 -2.67 7.96 -0.34
N TYR A 54 -3.64 7.24 0.22
CA TYR A 54 -3.53 6.68 1.57
C TYR A 54 -2.64 5.44 1.51
N ILE A 55 -1.33 5.66 1.49
CA ILE A 55 -0.35 4.57 1.49
C ILE A 55 -0.04 4.17 2.94
N ILE A 56 -0.27 2.91 3.26
CA ILE A 56 0.26 2.30 4.48
C ILE A 56 1.46 1.42 4.16
N LYS A 57 2.35 1.28 5.14
CA LYS A 57 3.45 0.33 5.10
C LYS A 57 3.09 -0.87 5.97
N VAL A 58 3.16 -2.07 5.42
CA VAL A 58 3.07 -3.32 6.17
C VAL A 58 4.43 -4.00 6.13
N THR A 59 4.83 -4.62 7.24
CA THR A 59 6.11 -5.33 7.34
C THR A 59 5.83 -6.80 7.56
N ILE A 60 6.35 -7.65 6.68
CA ILE A 60 6.24 -9.11 6.77
C ILE A 60 7.62 -9.66 7.17
N ASP A 61 7.66 -10.51 8.19
CA ASP A 61 8.85 -11.31 8.51
C ASP A 61 8.75 -12.67 7.82
N LEU A 62 9.40 -12.81 6.65
CA LEU A 62 9.37 -14.05 5.89
C LEU A 62 10.46 -15.00 6.39
N THR A 63 10.09 -15.97 7.22
CA THR A 63 11.02 -16.93 7.82
C THR A 63 11.35 -18.12 6.91
N ALA A 64 10.45 -18.46 5.98
CA ALA A 64 10.64 -19.49 4.96
C ALA A 64 10.02 -19.04 3.64
N ASN A 65 10.77 -19.15 2.54
CA ASN A 65 10.34 -18.71 1.21
C ASN A 65 9.82 -19.89 0.39
N HIS A 66 8.49 -19.94 0.22
CA HIS A 66 7.77 -20.95 -0.58
C HIS A 66 7.41 -20.42 -1.98
N LEU A 67 8.11 -19.40 -2.48
CA LEU A 67 7.82 -18.65 -3.73
C LEU A 67 6.40 -18.08 -3.73
N GLY A 68 5.82 -17.79 -4.88
CA GLY A 68 4.41 -17.36 -4.98
C GLY A 68 4.22 -15.87 -4.70
N TYR A 69 3.18 -15.52 -3.94
CA TYR A 69 2.80 -14.13 -3.76
C TYR A 69 2.04 -13.84 -2.46
N PHE A 70 2.14 -12.59 -2.00
CA PHE A 70 1.30 -12.04 -0.94
C PHE A 70 0.12 -11.27 -1.51
N GLU A 71 -1.03 -11.37 -0.86
CA GLU A 71 -2.21 -10.53 -1.08
C GLU A 71 -2.67 -9.93 0.25
N PHE A 72 -3.27 -8.75 0.17
CA PHE A 72 -3.76 -8.02 1.33
C PHE A 72 -5.21 -7.62 1.14
N ARG A 73 -6.00 -7.74 2.21
CA ARG A 73 -7.43 -7.42 2.22
C ARG A 73 -7.78 -6.67 3.50
N ILE A 74 -8.77 -5.79 3.47
CA ILE A 74 -9.21 -5.08 4.68
C ILE A 74 -10.73 -5.08 4.84
N CYS A 75 -11.24 -5.53 5.98
CA CYS A 75 -12.68 -5.50 6.26
C CYS A 75 -13.01 -4.43 7.30
N PRO A 76 -13.90 -3.47 7.01
CA PRO A 76 -14.47 -2.61 8.05
C PRO A 76 -15.43 -3.42 8.93
N ASN A 77 -15.12 -3.50 10.22
CA ASN A 77 -15.86 -4.29 11.19
C ASN A 77 -16.08 -3.48 12.47
N ASN A 78 -16.84 -2.39 12.42
CA ASN A 78 -17.06 -1.45 13.55
C ASN A 78 -17.79 -2.05 14.79
N ASN A 79 -17.70 -3.35 15.02
CA ASN A 79 -18.20 -4.10 16.15
C ASN A 79 -17.21 -5.24 16.50
N THR A 80 -16.46 -5.07 17.59
CA THR A 80 -15.45 -6.03 18.05
C THR A 80 -16.00 -7.41 18.43
N LYS A 81 -17.31 -7.55 18.64
CA LYS A 81 -17.97 -8.84 18.93
C LYS A 81 -18.36 -9.59 17.67
N LYS A 82 -18.32 -8.95 16.50
CA LYS A 82 -18.65 -9.57 15.22
C LYS A 82 -17.39 -10.19 14.63
N ILE A 83 -17.44 -11.50 14.37
CA ILE A 83 -16.37 -12.21 13.67
C ILE A 83 -16.37 -11.79 12.20
N VAL A 84 -15.22 -11.40 11.69
CA VAL A 84 -15.03 -11.08 10.27
C VAL A 84 -14.93 -12.39 9.47
N GLY A 85 -15.79 -12.51 8.46
CA GLY A 85 -15.73 -13.60 7.48
C GLY A 85 -14.90 -13.22 6.25
N GLN A 86 -14.41 -14.24 5.54
CA GLN A 86 -13.67 -14.06 4.29
C GLN A 86 -14.47 -13.27 3.24
N SER A 87 -15.80 -13.45 3.20
CA SER A 87 -16.69 -12.70 2.30
C SER A 87 -16.71 -11.19 2.52
N CYS A 88 -16.31 -10.69 3.70
CA CYS A 88 -16.09 -9.25 3.89
C CYS A 88 -14.74 -8.83 3.31
N LEU A 89 -13.68 -9.58 3.63
CA LEU A 89 -12.31 -9.30 3.20
C LEU A 89 -12.19 -9.31 1.68
N ASP A 90 -12.84 -10.26 1.01
CA ASP A 90 -12.81 -10.40 -0.45
C ASP A 90 -13.46 -9.22 -1.19
N LYS A 91 -14.26 -8.39 -0.52
CA LYS A 91 -14.84 -7.17 -1.10
C LYS A 91 -13.83 -6.02 -1.18
N TYR A 92 -12.74 -6.10 -0.43
CA TYR A 92 -11.80 -4.99 -0.23
C TYR A 92 -10.35 -5.46 -0.36
N PRO A 93 -9.94 -6.00 -1.53
CA PRO A 93 -8.53 -6.24 -1.81
C PRO A 93 -7.76 -4.91 -1.88
N LEU A 94 -6.58 -4.88 -1.28
CA LEU A 94 -5.70 -3.71 -1.30
C LEU A 94 -4.76 -3.74 -2.50
N GLN A 95 -4.59 -2.59 -3.13
CA GLN A 95 -3.68 -2.42 -4.26
C GLN A 95 -2.27 -2.09 -3.77
N LEU A 96 -1.26 -2.59 -4.47
CA LEU A 96 0.12 -2.19 -4.27
C LEU A 96 0.31 -0.72 -4.66
N ALA A 97 1.13 -0.01 -3.90
CA ALA A 97 1.33 1.42 -4.09
C ALA A 97 2.02 1.78 -5.41
N ASP A 98 2.74 0.85 -6.03
CA ASP A 98 3.37 0.99 -7.34
C ASP A 98 2.40 0.82 -8.52
N GLY A 99 1.17 0.36 -8.26
CA GLY A 99 0.16 0.12 -9.29
C GLY A 99 0.30 -1.20 -10.04
N SER A 100 1.17 -2.12 -9.60
CA SER A 100 1.36 -3.44 -10.22
C SER A 100 0.17 -4.41 -10.02
N GLY A 101 -0.79 -4.05 -9.16
CA GLY A 101 -2.00 -4.82 -8.88
C GLY A 101 -2.10 -5.18 -7.41
N THR A 102 -2.72 -6.32 -7.10
CA THR A 102 -2.99 -6.78 -5.72
C THR A 102 -2.00 -7.83 -5.21
N ARG A 103 -1.16 -8.36 -6.09
CA ARG A 103 -0.25 -9.48 -5.81
C ARG A 103 1.19 -9.00 -5.73
N PHE A 104 1.78 -9.12 -4.55
CA PHE A 104 3.20 -8.92 -4.36
C PHE A 104 3.93 -10.25 -4.58
N HIS A 105 4.62 -10.40 -5.71
CA HIS A 105 5.35 -11.61 -6.02
C HIS A 105 6.62 -11.73 -5.16
N VAL A 106 6.76 -12.88 -4.50
CA VAL A 106 7.91 -13.16 -3.63
C VAL A 106 9.06 -13.66 -4.48
N GLU A 107 10.12 -12.86 -4.61
CA GLU A 107 11.32 -13.27 -5.31
C GLU A 107 12.04 -14.39 -4.53
N SER A 108 12.73 -15.29 -5.25
CA SER A 108 13.41 -16.44 -4.64
C SER A 108 14.47 -16.08 -3.59
N ARG A 109 15.05 -14.89 -3.69
CA ARG A 109 16.06 -14.38 -2.75
C ARG A 109 15.48 -13.69 -1.51
N TYR A 110 14.17 -13.51 -1.41
CA TYR A 110 13.56 -12.81 -0.29
C TYR A 110 13.54 -13.67 0.98
N LEU A 111 14.00 -13.08 2.08
CA LEU A 111 14.00 -13.67 3.42
C LEU A 111 14.08 -12.55 4.47
N GLY A 112 13.42 -12.72 5.61
CA GLY A 112 13.38 -11.75 6.70
C GLY A 112 12.38 -10.60 6.47
N LEU A 113 12.65 -9.46 7.09
CA LEU A 113 11.75 -8.30 7.11
C LEU A 113 11.63 -7.65 5.73
N THR A 114 10.40 -7.61 5.20
CA THR A 114 10.05 -6.97 3.93
C THR A 114 8.95 -5.95 4.12
N ASP A 115 9.23 -4.70 3.75
CA ASP A 115 8.26 -3.61 3.78
C ASP A 115 7.49 -3.53 2.45
N ILE A 116 6.17 -3.56 2.52
CA ILE A 116 5.27 -3.49 1.36
C ILE A 116 4.35 -2.29 1.53
N LYS A 117 4.19 -1.51 0.46
CA LYS A 117 3.35 -0.31 0.46
C LYS A 117 2.01 -0.61 -0.20
N LEU A 118 0.93 -0.35 0.53
CA LEU A 118 -0.45 -0.65 0.10
C LEU A 118 -1.28 0.62 0.05
N ARG A 119 -2.21 0.71 -0.90
CA ARG A 119 -3.18 1.81 -1.01
C ARG A 119 -4.47 1.42 -0.28
N LEU A 120 -4.84 2.20 0.73
CA LEU A 120 -6.17 2.13 1.35
C LEU A 120 -7.23 2.74 0.43
N PRO A 121 -8.49 2.26 0.47
CA PRO A 121 -9.59 2.88 -0.28
C PRO A 121 -9.87 4.31 0.23
N LYS A 122 -10.14 5.24 -0.70
CA LYS A 122 -10.19 6.70 -0.43
C LYS A 122 -11.22 7.13 0.62
N ASP A 123 -12.28 6.36 0.80
CA ASP A 123 -13.38 6.67 1.72
C ASP A 123 -13.56 5.61 2.82
N LEU A 124 -12.58 4.72 3.01
CA LEU A 124 -12.66 3.71 4.05
C LEU A 124 -12.34 4.33 5.41
N THR A 125 -13.32 4.35 6.29
CA THR A 125 -13.15 4.66 7.72
C THR A 125 -13.73 3.55 8.59
N CYS A 126 -13.06 3.24 9.69
CA CYS A 126 -13.50 2.21 10.63
C CYS A 126 -12.91 2.42 12.02
N SER A 127 -13.72 2.21 13.05
CA SER A 127 -13.26 2.16 14.45
C SER A 127 -12.57 0.82 14.77
N GLN A 128 -12.93 -0.24 14.06
CA GLN A 128 -12.22 -1.51 14.05
C GLN A 128 -12.32 -2.11 12.65
N CYS A 129 -11.17 -2.26 12.00
CA CYS A 129 -10.97 -2.96 10.75
C CYS A 129 -10.12 -4.20 11.00
N VAL A 130 -10.31 -5.23 10.18
CA VAL A 130 -9.43 -6.39 10.13
C VAL A 130 -8.65 -6.34 8.82
N LEU A 131 -7.32 -6.16 8.92
CA LEU A 131 -6.38 -6.28 7.81
C LEU A 131 -5.89 -7.72 7.74
N GLN A 132 -6.15 -8.41 6.64
CA GLN A 132 -5.67 -9.77 6.39
C GLN A 132 -4.46 -9.72 5.45
N TRP A 133 -3.39 -10.42 5.84
CA TRP A 133 -2.33 -10.87 4.95
C TRP A 133 -2.60 -12.33 4.58
N GLU A 134 -2.52 -12.63 3.29
CA GLU A 134 -2.52 -13.98 2.76
C GLU A 134 -1.25 -14.23 1.96
N TYR A 135 -0.58 -15.34 2.25
CA TYR A 135 0.55 -15.83 1.49
C TYR A 135 0.19 -17.14 0.81
N ARG A 136 0.17 -17.15 -0.52
CA ARG A 136 0.04 -18.37 -1.30
C ARG A 136 1.39 -18.78 -1.87
N GLY A 137 1.90 -19.93 -1.43
CA GLY A 137 3.12 -20.52 -1.97
C GLY A 137 2.94 -21.01 -3.42
N GLU A 138 4.04 -21.22 -4.12
CA GLU A 138 4.04 -21.76 -5.49
C GLU A 138 5.19 -22.76 -5.73
N ASN A 139 5.63 -23.44 -4.68
CA ASN A 139 6.70 -24.43 -4.72
C ASN A 139 6.21 -25.89 -4.75
N ASN A 140 4.89 -26.15 -4.68
CA ASN A 140 4.37 -27.51 -4.87
C ASN A 140 4.21 -27.82 -6.37
N TRP A 141 4.50 -29.07 -6.74
CA TRP A 141 4.24 -29.60 -8.08
C TRP A 141 2.79 -30.07 -8.20
N GLY A 142 2.09 -29.71 -9.28
CA GLY A 142 0.71 -30.16 -9.46
C GLY A 142 0.16 -29.98 -10.87
N LEU A 143 -1.08 -30.46 -11.05
CA LEU A 143 -1.83 -30.41 -12.31
C LEU A 143 -2.40 -29.00 -12.55
N CYS A 144 -2.12 -28.43 -13.71
CA CYS A 144 -2.66 -27.17 -14.17
C CYS A 144 -3.99 -27.34 -14.90
N SER A 145 -4.72 -26.24 -15.10
CA SER A 145 -5.99 -26.21 -15.84
C SER A 145 -5.89 -26.71 -17.29
N ASN A 146 -4.72 -26.61 -17.91
CA ASN A 146 -4.45 -27.10 -19.26
C ASN A 146 -3.97 -28.57 -19.30
N GLY A 147 -4.05 -29.30 -18.19
CA GLY A 147 -3.66 -30.70 -18.08
C GLY A 147 -2.14 -30.94 -17.96
N MET A 148 -1.31 -29.90 -18.08
CA MET A 148 0.13 -30.03 -17.83
C MET A 148 0.42 -30.10 -16.33
N GLN A 149 1.53 -30.71 -15.95
CA GLN A 149 2.03 -30.68 -14.57
C GLN A 149 3.27 -29.79 -14.50
N LYS A 150 3.29 -28.83 -13.57
CA LYS A 150 4.44 -27.96 -13.29
C LYS A 150 4.40 -27.45 -11.85
N LEU A 151 5.51 -26.86 -11.44
CA LEU A 151 5.63 -26.11 -10.19
C LEU A 151 4.59 -24.98 -10.12
N GLY A 152 3.99 -24.78 -8.94
CA GLY A 152 3.00 -23.73 -8.67
C GLY A 152 1.56 -24.07 -9.09
N CYS A 153 1.35 -25.19 -9.77
CA CYS A 153 0.03 -25.68 -10.14
C CYS A 153 -0.58 -26.61 -9.09
N GLY A 154 -1.90 -26.81 -9.16
CA GLY A 154 -2.64 -27.58 -8.17
C GLY A 154 -2.71 -26.90 -6.80
N PRO A 155 -3.03 -27.67 -5.75
CA PRO A 155 -3.06 -27.18 -4.38
C PRO A 155 -1.71 -26.64 -3.92
N GLN A 156 -1.73 -25.46 -3.32
CA GLN A 156 -0.54 -24.81 -2.76
C GLN A 156 -0.79 -24.49 -1.28
N GLU A 157 0.29 -24.46 -0.50
CA GLU A 157 0.22 -23.99 0.88
C GLU A 157 -0.26 -22.54 0.92
N THR A 158 -1.16 -22.26 1.86
CA THR A 158 -1.72 -20.92 2.05
C THR A 158 -1.64 -20.56 3.53
N PHE A 159 -0.99 -19.45 3.82
CA PHE A 159 -0.85 -18.90 5.17
C PHE A 159 -1.69 -17.63 5.27
N ARG A 160 -2.34 -17.42 6.41
CA ARG A 160 -3.15 -16.22 6.66
C ARG A 160 -2.85 -15.68 8.04
N SER A 161 -2.78 -14.37 8.15
CA SER A 161 -2.73 -13.65 9.42
C SER A 161 -3.58 -12.40 9.35
N CYS A 162 -4.09 -11.96 10.49
CA CYS A 162 -4.97 -10.80 10.59
C CYS A 162 -4.43 -9.81 11.64
N ALA A 163 -4.64 -8.52 11.40
CA ALA A 163 -4.33 -7.44 12.33
C ALA A 163 -5.56 -6.53 12.50
N ASP A 164 -5.83 -6.14 13.74
CA ASP A 164 -6.88 -5.17 14.07
C ASP A 164 -6.32 -3.74 13.95
N VAL A 165 -6.97 -2.92 13.13
CA VAL A 165 -6.55 -1.53 12.86
C VAL A 165 -7.75 -0.58 12.91
N ALA A 166 -7.51 0.71 13.03
CA ALA A 166 -8.54 1.74 12.87
C ALA A 166 -8.12 2.73 11.79
N ILE A 167 -9.09 3.24 11.03
CA ILE A 167 -8.87 4.23 9.98
C ILE A 167 -9.79 5.41 10.23
N HIS A 168 -9.20 6.57 10.50
CA HIS A 168 -9.89 7.83 10.75
C HIS A 168 -9.49 8.85 9.69
N GLN A 169 -10.46 9.64 9.21
CA GLN A 169 -10.14 10.84 8.44
C GLN A 169 -9.56 11.89 9.40
N THR A 170 -8.37 12.39 9.09
CA THR A 170 -7.81 13.55 9.78
C THR A 170 -8.26 14.79 9.03
N ILE A 171 -9.21 15.55 9.60
CA ILE A 171 -9.45 16.92 9.16
C ILE A 171 -8.31 17.75 9.74
N LYS A 172 -7.41 18.25 8.88
CA LYS A 172 -6.45 19.27 9.30
C LYS A 172 -7.22 20.59 9.40
N ASN A 173 -7.44 21.06 10.63
CA ASN A 173 -7.96 22.40 10.89
C ASN A 173 -6.88 23.46 10.67
#